data_AF-A0A929XDB6-F1
#
_entry.id   AF-A0A929XDB6-F1
#
_cell.length_a   1.000
_cell.length_b   1.000
_cell.length_c   1.000
_cell.angle_alpha   90.00
_cell.angle_beta   90.00
_cell.angle_gamma   90.00
#
_symmetry.space_group_name_H-M   'P 1'
#
loop_
_entity.id
_entity.type
_entity.pdbx_description
1 polymer ?
#
loop_
_entity_poly.entity_id
_entity_poly.type
_entity_poly.pdbx_seq_one_letter_code
_entity_poly.pdbx_strand_id
1 'polypeptide(L)'
;MEATLQIFIKALNNFLKQTEYKEYKVSDRQFVYLLANKSVVSVLIRKDLGKNHIIVEEIFDTDAEKSELEYFCKKYYTEWVTFFRFDGTIMQQRAFKGVPQFETILKKIPELELEKRYNEWPGIKTEFIVYKLEESNKKGYALIKAQMFEKVINPDDIETRLIEYIRESIDKESFTKEGYLIHNGFIDIIFDKEFVEIIKNRYLNQIKDSEKNIRYQIPDLIKYTIEDYTKEKNSIDIFNKVHNKKFIRQEMTQGKPVYKPEIQHILPKFKDRNKEYCYVLVEYLDNPEKPLYYISEDFEIKVGDIVLVGFAGYERLGRIVSVEKYDILDVPYPITKTRKVISKIEDFAQLKEYGVPIPEEFLEDIEDDDIEEFEEDMEELSEHINQTKEAYHVIKVTTKTKQSADEITTDLYKKHLIASSKLTITESTYIWRNTPITEERYKLEMISRGDKLSQLKYVLEELNDRKNSKIFGAEMNNIPNYMKEQINQYLDVKSNGEK
;
A
#
# COMPACT_ATOMS: atom_id res chain seq x y z
N MET A 1 23.98 -28.16 -54.74
CA MET A 1 23.89 -27.08 -53.73
C MET A 1 22.84 -26.07 -54.17
N GLU A 2 21.95 -25.68 -53.27
CA GLU A 2 20.81 -24.78 -53.56
C GLU A 2 21.27 -23.34 -53.82
N ALA A 3 20.71 -22.66 -54.83
CA ALA A 3 21.20 -21.36 -55.29
C ALA A 3 21.16 -20.27 -54.19
N THR A 4 20.11 -20.28 -53.36
CA THR A 4 19.97 -19.36 -52.22
C THR A 4 21.09 -19.55 -51.20
N LEU A 5 21.42 -20.81 -50.87
CA LEU A 5 22.51 -21.13 -49.95
C LEU A 5 23.86 -20.69 -50.52
N GLN A 6 24.10 -20.93 -51.82
CA GLN A 6 25.33 -20.50 -52.50
C GLN A 6 25.56 -18.98 -52.41
N ILE A 7 24.50 -18.18 -52.65
CA ILE A 7 24.58 -16.73 -52.56
C ILE A 7 24.94 -16.29 -51.14
N PHE A 8 24.27 -16.87 -50.14
CA PHE A 8 24.53 -16.56 -48.74
C PHE A 8 25.94 -16.96 -48.31
N ILE A 9 26.39 -18.17 -48.66
CA ILE A 9 27.74 -18.66 -48.36
C ILE A 9 28.81 -17.76 -48.98
N LYS A 10 28.61 -17.28 -50.22
CA LYS A 10 29.51 -16.32 -50.86
C LYS A 10 29.60 -15.00 -50.09
N ALA A 11 28.46 -14.50 -49.60
CA ALA A 11 28.42 -13.29 -48.78
C ALA A 11 29.09 -13.48 -47.42
N LEU A 12 28.85 -14.62 -46.77
CA LEU A 12 29.46 -15.00 -45.49
C LEU A 12 30.98 -15.14 -45.63
N ASN A 13 31.47 -15.86 -46.65
CA ASN A 13 32.90 -16.02 -46.89
C ASN A 13 33.58 -14.67 -47.19
N ASN A 14 32.87 -13.71 -47.79
CA ASN A 14 33.37 -12.35 -47.96
C ASN A 14 33.43 -11.57 -46.63
N PHE A 15 32.44 -11.74 -45.77
CA PHE A 15 32.42 -11.17 -44.42
C PHE A 15 33.57 -11.73 -43.55
N LEU A 16 33.83 -13.03 -43.62
CA LEU A 16 34.88 -13.72 -42.87
C LEU A 16 36.29 -13.53 -43.46
N LYS A 17 36.50 -12.69 -44.48
CA LYS A 17 37.81 -12.54 -45.16
C LYS A 17 38.97 -12.16 -44.24
N GLN A 18 38.68 -11.46 -43.15
CA GLN A 18 39.69 -11.02 -42.18
C GLN A 18 39.79 -11.97 -40.99
N THR A 19 38.99 -13.03 -40.96
CA THR A 19 38.95 -14.04 -39.90
C THR A 19 39.59 -15.32 -40.42
N GLU A 20 40.49 -15.93 -39.65
CA GLU A 20 40.96 -17.29 -39.99
C GLU A 20 39.77 -18.26 -39.90
N TYR A 21 39.49 -19.02 -40.95
CA TYR A 21 38.44 -20.05 -40.89
C TYR A 21 38.77 -21.31 -41.68
N LYS A 22 38.19 -22.43 -41.26
CA LYS A 22 38.10 -23.67 -42.04
C LYS A 22 36.64 -23.98 -42.35
N GLU A 23 36.36 -24.30 -43.61
CA GLU A 23 35.02 -24.65 -44.10
C GLU A 23 34.91 -26.16 -44.33
N TYR A 24 33.80 -26.75 -43.90
CA TYR A 24 33.49 -28.16 -44.02
C TYR A 24 32.13 -28.34 -44.67
N LYS A 25 32.09 -29.04 -45.81
CA LYS A 25 30.82 -29.38 -46.47
C LYS A 25 30.22 -30.63 -45.83
N VAL A 26 29.11 -30.47 -45.11
CA VAL A 26 28.41 -31.57 -44.43
C VAL A 26 27.37 -32.24 -45.33
N SER A 27 26.73 -31.46 -46.21
CA SER A 27 25.83 -31.93 -47.26
C SER A 27 25.63 -30.83 -48.33
N ASP A 28 24.82 -31.07 -49.36
CA ASP A 28 24.43 -30.02 -50.31
C ASP A 28 23.56 -28.91 -49.71
N ARG A 29 23.12 -29.08 -48.47
CA ARG A 29 22.29 -28.13 -47.73
C ARG A 29 22.97 -27.58 -46.47
N GLN A 30 24.18 -28.02 -46.15
CA GLN A 30 24.81 -27.67 -44.87
C GLN A 30 26.32 -27.50 -44.99
N PHE A 31 26.79 -26.38 -44.44
CA PHE A 31 28.20 -26.04 -44.27
C PHE A 31 28.49 -25.80 -42.81
N VAL A 32 29.69 -26.16 -42.36
CA VAL A 32 30.18 -25.89 -41.01
C VAL A 32 31.49 -25.13 -41.11
N TYR A 33 31.64 -24.12 -40.26
CA TYR A 33 32.79 -23.25 -40.19
C TYR A 33 33.45 -23.39 -38.82
N LEU A 34 34.76 -23.60 -38.81
CA LEU A 34 35.59 -23.40 -37.62
C LEU A 34 36.24 -22.02 -37.76
N LEU A 35 35.84 -21.07 -36.92
CA LEU A 35 36.30 -19.68 -36.93
C LEU A 35 37.39 -19.49 -35.86
N ALA A 36 38.55 -18.99 -36.26
CA ALA A 36 39.71 -18.68 -35.43
C ALA A 36 40.12 -19.80 -34.44
N ASN A 37 39.83 -21.06 -34.79
CA ASN A 37 39.96 -22.23 -33.93
C ASN A 37 39.20 -22.14 -32.58
N LYS A 38 38.21 -21.25 -32.47
CA LYS A 38 37.43 -20.97 -31.25
C LYS A 38 35.97 -21.38 -31.40
N SER A 39 35.33 -20.94 -32.46
CA SER A 39 33.88 -21.03 -32.63
C SER A 39 33.53 -21.97 -33.78
N VAL A 40 32.50 -22.80 -33.60
CA VAL A 40 31.97 -23.69 -34.61
C VAL A 40 30.57 -23.22 -34.98
N VAL A 41 30.40 -22.85 -36.24
CA VAL A 41 29.15 -22.32 -36.78
C VAL A 41 28.63 -23.25 -37.87
N SER A 42 27.35 -23.60 -37.82
CA SER A 42 26.66 -24.34 -38.87
C SER A 42 25.74 -23.42 -39.66
N VAL A 43 25.78 -23.53 -40.97
CA VAL A 43 24.88 -22.85 -41.91
C VAL A 43 24.11 -23.92 -42.67
N LEU A 44 22.80 -23.98 -42.42
CA LEU A 44 21.90 -25.02 -42.93
C LEU A 44 20.73 -24.38 -43.68
N ILE A 45 20.40 -24.88 -44.86
CA ILE A 45 19.15 -24.51 -45.57
C ILE A 45 18.08 -25.58 -45.36
N ARG A 46 16.87 -25.12 -45.03
CA ARG A 46 15.66 -25.95 -44.89
C ARG A 46 14.49 -25.35 -45.65
N LYS A 47 13.45 -26.18 -45.84
CA LYS A 47 12.16 -25.72 -46.34
C LYS A 47 11.21 -25.57 -45.16
N ASP A 48 10.94 -24.33 -44.78
CA ASP A 48 9.98 -23.99 -43.75
C ASP A 48 8.87 -23.13 -44.36
N LEU A 49 7.61 -23.47 -44.09
CA LEU A 49 6.44 -22.76 -44.61
C LEU A 49 6.47 -22.56 -46.16
N GLY A 50 7.03 -23.54 -46.87
CA GLY A 50 7.14 -23.51 -48.34
C GLY A 50 8.25 -22.61 -48.90
N LYS A 51 9.07 -21.97 -48.05
CA LYS A 51 10.19 -21.11 -48.44
C LYS A 51 11.52 -21.69 -48.00
N ASN A 52 12.59 -21.26 -48.69
CA ASN A 52 13.95 -21.54 -48.28
C ASN A 52 14.29 -20.70 -47.04
N HIS A 53 14.66 -21.37 -45.96
CA HIS A 53 15.05 -20.79 -44.69
C HIS A 53 16.50 -21.14 -44.41
N ILE A 54 17.36 -20.14 -44.28
CA ILE A 54 18.76 -20.32 -43.89
C ILE A 54 18.85 -20.18 -42.37
N ILE A 55 19.37 -21.21 -41.73
CA ILE A 55 19.59 -21.27 -40.30
C ILE A 55 21.11 -21.20 -40.08
N VAL A 56 21.55 -20.13 -39.44
CA VAL A 56 22.91 -19.96 -38.95
C VAL A 56 22.91 -20.24 -37.46
N GLU A 57 23.71 -21.20 -37.02
CA GLU A 57 23.73 -21.66 -35.63
C GLU A 57 25.16 -21.75 -35.12
N GLU A 58 25.45 -21.09 -34.01
CA GLU A 58 26.66 -21.35 -33.24
C GLU A 58 26.48 -22.68 -32.49
N ILE A 59 27.23 -23.68 -32.93
CA ILE A 59 27.24 -25.03 -32.36
C ILE A 59 28.06 -25.04 -31.07
N PHE A 60 29.13 -24.25 -31.07
CA PHE A 60 30.01 -24.05 -29.93
C PHE A 60 30.69 -22.69 -30.12
N ASP A 61 30.61 -21.81 -29.13
CA ASP A 61 31.30 -20.52 -29.17
C ASP A 61 31.76 -20.13 -27.78
N THR A 62 33.04 -19.81 -27.64
CA THR A 62 33.63 -19.41 -26.36
C THR A 62 33.51 -17.92 -26.09
N ASP A 63 33.29 -17.09 -27.12
CA ASP A 63 33.32 -15.62 -27.05
C ASP A 63 31.92 -15.02 -27.25
N ALA A 64 30.90 -15.65 -26.63
CA ALA A 64 29.49 -15.41 -26.93
C ALA A 64 29.06 -13.93 -26.83
N GLU A 65 29.66 -13.11 -25.94
CA GLU A 65 29.13 -11.79 -25.55
C GLU A 65 28.86 -10.80 -26.70
N LYS A 66 29.55 -10.89 -27.85
CA LYS A 66 29.28 -10.07 -29.05
C LYS A 66 29.60 -10.84 -30.33
N SER A 67 28.61 -11.49 -30.92
CA SER A 67 28.77 -12.15 -32.21
C SER A 67 28.56 -11.15 -33.36
N GLU A 68 29.65 -10.68 -33.99
CA GLU A 68 29.58 -9.88 -35.23
C GLU A 68 28.81 -10.62 -36.34
N LEU A 69 28.81 -11.96 -36.27
CA LEU A 69 28.05 -12.83 -37.15
C LEU A 69 26.52 -12.65 -36.98
N GLU A 70 26.03 -12.40 -35.76
CA GLU A 70 24.63 -12.05 -35.53
C GLU A 70 24.24 -10.78 -36.31
N TYR A 71 25.07 -9.74 -36.22
CA TYR A 71 24.85 -8.48 -36.94
C TYR A 71 24.91 -8.66 -38.46
N PHE A 72 25.78 -9.54 -38.94
CA PHE A 72 25.81 -9.92 -40.34
C PHE A 72 24.50 -10.61 -40.75
N CYS A 73 24.03 -11.61 -39.99
CA CYS A 73 22.81 -12.35 -40.30
C CYS A 73 21.55 -11.47 -40.27
N LYS A 74 21.49 -10.48 -39.35
CA LYS A 74 20.41 -9.49 -39.27
C LYS A 74 20.17 -8.72 -40.57
N LYS A 75 21.21 -8.53 -41.39
CA LYS A 75 21.10 -7.86 -42.70
C LYS A 75 20.30 -8.68 -43.73
N TYR A 76 20.10 -9.97 -43.47
CA TYR A 76 19.44 -10.91 -44.38
C TYR A 76 18.12 -11.49 -43.81
N TYR A 77 17.56 -10.87 -42.76
CA TYR A 77 16.31 -11.36 -42.15
C TYR A 77 15.13 -11.30 -43.14
N THR A 78 15.13 -10.31 -44.03
CA THR A 78 14.16 -10.21 -45.15
C THR A 78 14.22 -11.39 -46.11
N GLU A 79 15.38 -12.04 -46.22
CA GLU A 79 15.68 -13.20 -47.04
C GLU A 79 15.49 -14.53 -46.29
N TRP A 80 14.80 -14.52 -45.15
CA TRP A 80 14.57 -15.70 -44.30
C TRP A 80 15.89 -16.32 -43.84
N VAL A 81 16.74 -15.50 -43.22
CA VAL A 81 17.90 -15.95 -42.45
C VAL A 81 17.61 -15.82 -40.96
N THR A 82 17.81 -16.88 -40.20
CA THR A 82 17.70 -16.87 -38.72
C THR A 82 19.05 -17.21 -38.11
N PHE A 83 19.42 -16.46 -37.07
CA PHE A 83 20.64 -16.70 -36.31
C PHE A 83 20.31 -17.27 -34.91
N PHE A 84 21.00 -18.34 -34.53
CA PHE A 84 20.91 -18.96 -33.21
C PHE A 84 22.27 -18.92 -32.52
N ARG A 85 22.34 -18.09 -31.48
CA ARG A 85 23.52 -17.98 -30.62
C ARG A 85 23.71 -19.24 -29.77
N PHE A 86 24.97 -19.54 -29.45
CA PHE A 86 25.32 -20.58 -28.48
C PHE A 86 25.05 -20.06 -27.07
N ASP A 87 24.19 -20.76 -26.33
CA ASP A 87 23.76 -20.41 -24.96
C ASP A 87 24.37 -21.35 -23.91
N GLY A 88 25.41 -22.09 -24.30
CA GLY A 88 26.01 -23.17 -23.52
C GLY A 88 25.34 -24.52 -23.74
N THR A 89 24.07 -24.60 -24.15
CA THR A 89 23.43 -25.91 -24.24
C THR A 89 23.82 -26.70 -25.48
N ILE A 90 24.30 -27.91 -25.25
CA ILE A 90 24.41 -28.94 -26.27
C ILE A 90 23.15 -29.82 -26.26
N MET A 91 22.82 -30.40 -27.41
CA MET A 91 21.71 -31.36 -27.57
C MET A 91 20.29 -30.82 -27.34
N GLN A 92 20.09 -29.51 -27.26
CA GLN A 92 18.74 -28.93 -27.14
C GLN A 92 18.01 -28.91 -28.49
N GLN A 93 16.80 -29.51 -28.52
CA GLN A 93 15.86 -29.35 -29.62
C GLN A 93 15.18 -27.97 -29.53
N ARG A 94 15.17 -27.21 -30.63
CA ARG A 94 14.47 -25.90 -30.69
C ARG A 94 13.41 -25.90 -31.80
N ALA A 95 12.38 -25.07 -31.64
CA ALA A 95 11.40 -24.82 -32.71
C ALA A 95 12.12 -24.33 -33.97
N PHE A 96 11.66 -24.77 -35.16
CA PHE A 96 12.29 -24.51 -36.48
C PHE A 96 13.69 -25.14 -36.69
N LYS A 97 14.41 -25.48 -35.61
CA LYS A 97 15.75 -26.11 -35.63
C LYS A 97 15.72 -27.63 -35.84
N GLY A 98 14.66 -28.32 -35.44
CA GLY A 98 14.57 -29.79 -35.53
C GLY A 98 15.68 -30.48 -34.71
N VAL A 99 16.26 -31.57 -35.23
CA VAL A 99 17.29 -32.38 -34.54
C VAL A 99 18.51 -31.50 -34.15
N PRO A 100 19.09 -31.66 -32.94
CA PRO A 100 20.29 -30.93 -32.53
C PRO A 100 21.45 -31.08 -33.53
N GLN A 101 21.98 -29.96 -34.02
CA GLN A 101 23.06 -29.97 -34.98
C GLN A 101 24.39 -30.43 -34.37
N PHE A 102 24.58 -30.23 -33.06
CA PHE A 102 25.77 -30.67 -32.33
C PHE A 102 26.06 -32.16 -32.54
N GLU A 103 25.08 -33.04 -32.35
CA GLU A 103 25.25 -34.49 -32.54
C GLU A 103 25.57 -34.86 -34.00
N THR A 104 24.90 -34.19 -34.94
CA THR A 104 25.10 -34.42 -36.37
C THR A 104 26.52 -34.04 -36.78
N ILE A 105 27.03 -32.91 -36.29
CA ILE A 105 28.35 -32.40 -36.62
C ILE A 105 29.43 -33.20 -35.91
N LEU A 106 29.23 -33.56 -34.63
CA LEU A 106 30.13 -34.44 -33.89
C LEU A 106 30.38 -35.75 -34.65
N LYS A 107 29.32 -36.36 -35.23
CA LYS A 107 29.42 -37.60 -36.00
C LYS A 107 30.07 -37.41 -37.38
N LYS A 108 29.77 -36.31 -38.08
CA LYS A 108 30.21 -36.10 -39.47
C LYS A 108 31.56 -35.40 -39.61
N ILE A 109 31.97 -34.63 -38.61
CA ILE A 109 33.22 -33.88 -38.60
C ILE A 109 33.95 -34.12 -37.25
N PRO A 110 34.47 -35.34 -37.02
CA PRO A 110 35.12 -35.68 -35.76
C PRO A 110 36.39 -34.84 -35.48
N GLU A 111 37.04 -34.32 -36.54
CA GLU A 111 38.21 -33.43 -36.47
C GLU A 111 37.95 -32.08 -35.78
N LEU A 112 36.68 -31.70 -35.59
CA LEU A 112 36.34 -30.52 -34.79
C LEU A 112 36.49 -30.78 -33.28
N GLU A 113 36.62 -32.05 -32.84
CA GLU A 113 36.75 -32.45 -31.44
C GLU A 113 35.68 -31.80 -30.52
N LEU A 114 34.44 -31.65 -31.01
CA LEU A 114 33.38 -30.87 -30.36
C LEU A 114 33.13 -31.29 -28.90
N GLU A 115 33.10 -32.59 -28.62
CA GLU A 115 32.90 -33.10 -27.26
C GLU A 115 34.05 -32.72 -26.33
N LYS A 116 35.30 -32.85 -26.79
CA LYS A 116 36.48 -32.44 -26.03
C LYS A 116 36.48 -30.94 -25.78
N ARG A 117 36.21 -30.12 -26.81
CA ARG A 117 36.09 -28.65 -26.68
C ARG A 117 35.05 -28.26 -25.64
N TYR A 118 33.87 -28.90 -25.69
CA TYR A 118 32.80 -28.63 -24.73
C TYR A 118 33.16 -29.05 -23.30
N ASN A 119 33.81 -30.22 -23.13
CA ASN A 119 34.24 -30.72 -21.84
C ASN A 119 35.33 -29.84 -21.21
N GLU A 120 36.29 -29.36 -22.02
CA GLU A 120 37.39 -28.48 -21.59
C GLU A 120 36.96 -27.03 -21.37
N TRP A 121 35.95 -26.54 -22.08
CA TRP A 121 35.41 -25.19 -21.92
C TRP A 121 34.84 -25.01 -20.51
N PRO A 122 35.20 -23.97 -19.75
CA PRO A 122 34.68 -23.79 -18.39
C PRO A 122 33.18 -23.47 -18.35
N GLY A 123 32.62 -22.91 -19.43
CA GLY A 123 31.26 -22.39 -19.49
C GLY A 123 31.23 -20.88 -19.74
N ILE A 124 30.03 -20.30 -19.70
CA ILE A 124 29.82 -18.85 -19.73
C ILE A 124 29.95 -18.34 -18.29
N LYS A 125 30.73 -17.29 -18.08
CA LYS A 125 30.81 -16.61 -16.79
C LYS A 125 29.46 -15.94 -16.53
N THR A 126 28.78 -16.35 -15.46
CA THR A 126 27.43 -15.88 -15.17
C THR A 126 27.32 -15.51 -13.70
N GLU A 127 26.67 -14.38 -13.45
CA GLU A 127 26.26 -13.98 -12.11
C GLU A 127 24.90 -14.61 -11.78
N PHE A 128 24.77 -15.12 -10.56
CA PHE A 128 23.57 -15.73 -10.06
C PHE A 128 23.15 -15.11 -8.74
N ILE A 129 21.84 -14.98 -8.57
CA ILE A 129 21.21 -14.67 -7.29
C ILE A 129 20.78 -15.98 -6.64
N VAL A 130 21.19 -16.19 -5.40
CA VAL A 130 20.79 -17.33 -4.60
C VAL A 130 19.89 -16.85 -3.48
N TYR A 131 18.72 -17.48 -3.36
CA TYR A 131 17.87 -17.37 -2.17
C TYR A 131 18.04 -18.61 -1.30
N LYS A 132 17.99 -18.41 0.01
CA LYS A 132 18.11 -19.48 1.00
C LYS A 132 17.00 -19.37 2.03
N LEU A 133 16.46 -20.54 2.40
CA LEU A 133 15.60 -20.74 3.57
C LEU A 133 16.16 -21.85 4.45
N GLU A 134 15.88 -21.78 5.74
CA GLU A 134 16.33 -22.76 6.73
C GLU A 134 15.20 -23.10 7.70
N GLU A 135 14.93 -24.39 7.87
CA GLU A 135 13.89 -24.89 8.77
C GLU A 135 14.27 -26.26 9.31
N SER A 136 14.18 -26.45 10.63
CA SER A 136 14.47 -27.75 11.28
C SER A 136 15.81 -28.38 10.83
N ASN A 137 16.86 -27.55 10.73
CA ASN A 137 18.22 -27.92 10.23
C ASN A 137 18.30 -28.35 8.76
N LYS A 138 17.22 -28.23 7.98
CA LYS A 138 17.26 -28.34 6.51
C LYS A 138 17.53 -26.96 5.92
N LYS A 139 18.41 -26.91 4.93
CA LYS A 139 18.69 -25.70 4.13
C LYS A 139 18.18 -25.94 2.73
N GLY A 140 17.28 -25.07 2.29
CA GLY A 140 16.81 -25.03 0.91
C GLY A 140 17.38 -23.83 0.18
N TYR A 141 17.60 -23.98 -1.12
CA TYR A 141 18.12 -22.97 -2.01
C TYR A 141 17.22 -22.77 -3.23
N ALA A 142 17.23 -21.54 -3.76
CA ALA A 142 16.72 -21.22 -5.08
C ALA A 142 17.77 -20.41 -5.84
N LEU A 143 17.94 -20.67 -7.14
CA LEU A 143 18.98 -20.08 -7.99
C LEU A 143 18.36 -19.39 -9.20
N ILE A 144 18.77 -18.15 -9.44
CA ILE A 144 18.33 -17.32 -10.56
C ILE A 144 19.54 -16.77 -11.31
N LYS A 145 19.50 -16.77 -12.65
CA LYS A 145 20.49 -16.06 -13.48
C LYS A 145 20.26 -14.54 -13.44
N ALA A 146 21.28 -13.76 -13.09
CA ALA A 146 21.17 -12.30 -13.00
C ALA A 146 21.03 -11.60 -14.37
N GLN A 147 21.42 -12.25 -15.46
CA GLN A 147 21.32 -11.67 -16.82
C GLN A 147 19.88 -11.55 -17.35
N MET A 148 18.87 -11.96 -16.57
CA MET A 148 17.45 -11.89 -16.94
C MET A 148 16.74 -10.58 -16.53
N PHE A 149 17.42 -9.70 -15.79
CA PHE A 149 16.86 -8.41 -15.33
C PHE A 149 16.94 -7.28 -16.38
N GLU A 150 17.33 -7.56 -17.64
CA GLU A 150 17.44 -6.54 -18.71
C GLU A 150 16.09 -5.88 -19.08
N LYS A 151 14.96 -6.53 -18.78
CA LYS A 151 13.66 -5.86 -18.69
C LYS A 151 13.44 -5.51 -17.22
N VAL A 152 13.07 -4.26 -16.95
CA VAL A 152 12.85 -3.68 -15.61
C VAL A 152 11.87 -4.54 -14.79
N ILE A 153 12.38 -5.60 -14.16
CA ILE A 153 11.71 -6.35 -13.11
C ILE A 153 12.38 -5.85 -11.84
N ASN A 154 11.59 -5.19 -10.97
CA ASN A 154 12.11 -4.81 -9.66
C ASN A 154 12.47 -6.13 -8.94
N PRO A 155 13.71 -6.33 -8.46
CA PRO A 155 14.06 -7.54 -7.71
C PRO A 155 13.07 -7.86 -6.58
N ASP A 156 12.51 -6.81 -5.94
CA ASP A 156 11.47 -6.91 -4.90
C ASP A 156 10.22 -7.71 -5.38
N ASP A 157 9.91 -7.70 -6.68
CA ASP A 157 8.81 -8.46 -7.28
C ASP A 157 9.12 -9.97 -7.37
N ILE A 158 10.40 -10.35 -7.46
CA ILE A 158 10.78 -11.77 -7.48
C ILE A 158 10.64 -12.37 -6.09
N GLU A 159 11.20 -11.69 -5.07
CA GLU A 159 11.18 -12.19 -3.70
C GLU A 159 9.77 -12.37 -3.15
N THR A 160 8.85 -11.51 -3.55
CA THR A 160 7.43 -11.59 -3.17
C THR A 160 6.66 -12.68 -3.92
N ARG A 161 7.15 -13.15 -5.07
CA ARG A 161 6.45 -14.12 -5.95
C ARG A 161 7.02 -15.53 -5.90
N LEU A 162 8.06 -15.80 -5.10
CA LEU A 162 8.68 -17.13 -5.00
C LEU A 162 7.67 -18.26 -4.74
N ILE A 163 6.67 -18.02 -3.88
CA ILE A 163 5.61 -19.01 -3.57
C ILE A 163 4.77 -19.31 -4.82
N GLU A 164 4.40 -18.29 -5.58
CA GLU A 164 3.63 -18.41 -6.82
C GLU A 164 4.43 -19.16 -7.90
N TYR A 165 5.71 -18.82 -8.09
CA TYR A 165 6.57 -19.51 -9.06
C TYR A 165 6.70 -21.00 -8.76
N ILE A 166 6.83 -21.38 -7.48
CA ILE A 166 6.87 -22.79 -7.07
C ILE A 166 5.53 -23.46 -7.38
N ARG A 167 4.40 -22.85 -7.00
CA ARG A 167 3.07 -23.41 -7.26
C ARG A 167 2.85 -23.68 -8.74
N GLU A 168 3.06 -22.67 -9.59
CA GLU A 168 2.90 -22.80 -11.04
C GLU A 168 3.79 -23.89 -11.64
N SER A 169 5.00 -24.06 -11.10
CA SER A 169 5.95 -25.06 -11.61
C SER A 169 5.59 -26.48 -11.17
N ILE A 170 5.01 -26.64 -9.98
CA ILE A 170 4.45 -27.92 -9.51
C ILE A 170 3.26 -28.32 -10.37
N ASP A 171 2.35 -27.38 -10.64
CA ASP A 171 1.15 -27.63 -11.47
C ASP A 171 1.52 -28.03 -12.92
N LYS A 172 2.66 -27.55 -13.41
CA LYS A 172 3.24 -27.90 -14.73
C LYS A 172 4.17 -29.12 -14.68
N GLU A 173 4.27 -29.83 -13.56
CA GLU A 173 5.15 -30.99 -13.35
C GLU A 173 6.60 -30.75 -13.82
N SER A 174 7.12 -29.53 -13.62
CA SER A 174 8.39 -29.07 -14.22
C SER A 174 9.63 -29.52 -13.43
N PHE A 175 9.75 -30.82 -13.18
CA PHE A 175 10.86 -31.41 -12.44
C PHE A 175 11.98 -31.94 -13.37
N THR A 176 13.23 -31.76 -12.98
CA THR A 176 14.38 -32.39 -13.65
C THR A 176 14.52 -33.86 -13.24
N LYS A 177 15.38 -34.61 -13.94
CA LYS A 177 15.72 -36.00 -13.57
C LYS A 177 16.37 -36.09 -12.20
N GLU A 178 17.12 -35.05 -11.82
CA GLU A 178 17.79 -34.89 -10.54
C GLU A 178 16.82 -34.45 -9.42
N GLY A 179 15.55 -34.19 -9.74
CA GLY A 179 14.51 -33.82 -8.79
C GLY A 179 14.42 -32.32 -8.48
N TYR A 180 15.10 -31.46 -9.24
CA TYR A 180 14.97 -30.01 -9.11
C TYR A 180 13.69 -29.50 -9.74
N LEU A 181 13.05 -28.52 -9.13
CA LEU A 181 11.89 -27.85 -9.71
C LEU A 181 12.37 -26.65 -10.54
N ILE A 182 11.95 -26.56 -11.80
CA ILE A 182 12.32 -25.45 -12.68
C ILE A 182 11.08 -24.62 -13.00
N HIS A 183 11.12 -23.35 -12.63
CA HIS A 183 10.22 -22.35 -13.18
C HIS A 183 10.81 -21.83 -14.48
N ASN A 184 10.13 -22.07 -15.61
CA ASN A 184 10.48 -21.50 -16.92
C ASN A 184 9.43 -20.45 -17.29
N GLY A 185 9.85 -19.20 -17.38
CA GLY A 185 8.94 -18.08 -17.64
C GLY A 185 9.66 -16.86 -18.20
N PHE A 186 9.29 -15.66 -17.74
CA PHE A 186 10.08 -14.45 -17.96
C PHE A 186 11.41 -14.48 -17.21
N ILE A 187 11.47 -15.27 -16.15
CA ILE A 187 12.65 -15.58 -15.37
C ILE A 187 12.75 -17.11 -15.26
N ASP A 188 13.98 -17.61 -15.23
CA ASP A 188 14.27 -19.03 -15.03
C ASP A 188 14.81 -19.17 -13.61
N ILE A 189 14.12 -19.98 -12.81
CA ILE A 189 14.48 -20.26 -11.41
C ILE A 189 14.60 -21.76 -11.22
N ILE A 190 15.68 -22.19 -10.57
CA ILE A 190 15.81 -23.56 -10.06
C ILE A 190 15.56 -23.55 -8.56
N PHE A 191 14.72 -24.47 -8.08
CA PHE A 191 14.51 -24.74 -6.66
C PHE A 191 14.97 -26.16 -6.30
N ASP A 192 15.63 -26.31 -5.15
CA ASP A 192 15.86 -27.64 -4.60
C ASP A 192 14.63 -28.17 -3.87
N LYS A 193 14.71 -29.46 -3.53
CA LYS A 193 13.63 -30.17 -2.87
C LYS A 193 13.35 -29.59 -1.50
N GLU A 194 14.39 -29.24 -0.74
CA GLU A 194 14.29 -28.68 0.60
C GLU A 194 13.59 -27.31 0.59
N PHE A 195 13.90 -26.41 -0.33
CA PHE A 195 13.27 -25.11 -0.49
C PHE A 195 11.79 -25.28 -0.85
N VAL A 196 11.49 -26.17 -1.78
CA VAL A 196 10.11 -26.49 -2.16
C VAL A 196 9.35 -27.09 -0.97
N GLU A 197 9.97 -27.99 -0.20
CA GLU A 197 9.37 -28.60 0.99
C GLU A 197 9.06 -27.55 2.08
N ILE A 198 10.00 -26.66 2.36
CA ILE A 198 9.82 -25.55 3.32
C ILE A 198 8.67 -24.66 2.88
N ILE A 199 8.68 -24.19 1.63
CA ILE A 199 7.61 -23.34 1.08
C ILE A 199 6.26 -24.05 1.10
N LYS A 200 6.24 -25.34 0.76
CA LYS A 200 5.01 -26.13 0.74
C LYS A 200 4.39 -26.24 2.13
N ASN A 201 5.22 -26.58 3.12
CA ASN A 201 4.79 -26.74 4.50
C ASN A 201 4.35 -25.41 5.13
N ARG A 202 5.12 -24.33 4.87
CA ARG A 202 4.83 -23.01 5.43
C ARG A 202 3.64 -22.32 4.77
N TYR A 203 3.45 -22.48 3.45
CA TYR A 203 2.57 -21.61 2.68
C TYR A 203 1.60 -22.37 1.76
N LEU A 204 2.09 -23.22 0.85
CA LEU A 204 1.24 -23.80 -0.20
C LEU A 204 0.10 -24.65 0.36
N ASN A 205 0.33 -25.41 1.44
CA ASN A 205 -0.73 -26.21 2.08
C ASN A 205 -1.87 -25.37 2.68
N GLN A 206 -1.68 -24.06 2.83
CA GLN A 206 -2.67 -23.11 3.37
C GLN A 206 -3.36 -22.28 2.27
N ILE A 207 -2.99 -22.49 1.01
CA ILE A 207 -3.52 -21.79 -0.17
C ILE A 207 -4.59 -22.65 -0.81
N LYS A 208 -5.73 -22.05 -1.15
CA LYS A 208 -6.79 -22.72 -1.91
C LYS A 208 -6.50 -22.65 -3.41
N ASP A 209 -6.92 -23.67 -4.17
CA ASP A 209 -6.78 -23.71 -5.63
C ASP A 209 -7.44 -22.52 -6.35
N SER A 210 -8.46 -21.91 -5.72
CA SER A 210 -9.15 -20.75 -6.27
C SER A 210 -8.36 -19.43 -6.16
N GLU A 211 -7.32 -19.37 -5.31
CA GLU A 211 -6.51 -18.16 -5.12
C GLU A 211 -5.56 -17.98 -6.31
N LYS A 212 -5.82 -17.01 -7.20
CA LYS A 212 -5.04 -16.89 -8.45
C LYS A 212 -3.68 -16.21 -8.28
N ASN A 213 -3.59 -15.17 -7.45
CA ASN A 213 -2.36 -14.41 -7.25
C ASN A 213 -1.87 -14.57 -5.80
N ILE A 214 -0.61 -14.95 -5.62
CA ILE A 214 0.01 -15.00 -4.29
C ILE A 214 1.28 -14.17 -4.33
N ARG A 215 1.23 -13.00 -3.70
CA ARG A 215 2.47 -12.30 -3.34
C ARG A 215 2.60 -12.22 -1.84
N TYR A 216 3.77 -12.56 -1.35
CA TYR A 216 4.05 -12.55 0.06
C TYR A 216 5.54 -12.38 0.35
N GLN A 217 5.83 -11.52 1.31
CA GLN A 217 7.19 -11.25 1.77
C GLN A 217 7.61 -12.32 2.78
N ILE A 218 8.47 -13.25 2.36
CA ILE A 218 8.99 -14.30 3.25
C ILE A 218 10.00 -13.67 4.23
N PRO A 219 9.70 -13.55 5.54
CA PRO A 219 10.46 -12.68 6.44
C PRO A 219 11.93 -13.09 6.60
N ASP A 220 12.21 -14.39 6.69
CA ASP A 220 13.52 -14.98 6.95
C ASP A 220 14.29 -15.34 5.67
N LEU A 221 13.84 -14.85 4.50
CA LEU A 221 14.50 -15.09 3.23
C LEU A 221 15.89 -14.44 3.20
N ILE A 222 16.91 -15.24 2.92
CA ILE A 222 18.29 -14.77 2.78
C ILE A 222 18.63 -14.71 1.29
N LYS A 223 19.33 -13.66 0.87
CA LYS A 223 19.82 -13.45 -0.50
C LYS A 223 21.33 -13.26 -0.51
N TYR A 224 21.99 -13.81 -1.52
CA TYR A 224 23.38 -13.52 -1.84
C TYR A 224 23.65 -13.76 -3.32
N THR A 225 24.78 -13.25 -3.80
CA THR A 225 25.21 -13.38 -5.18
C THR A 225 26.37 -14.36 -5.27
N ILE A 226 26.40 -15.16 -6.34
CA ILE A 226 27.56 -15.96 -6.70
C ILE A 226 27.91 -15.72 -8.17
N GLU A 227 29.18 -15.88 -8.52
CA GLU A 227 29.65 -15.82 -9.89
C GLU A 227 30.44 -17.10 -10.17
N ASP A 228 30.05 -17.85 -11.20
CA ASP A 228 30.77 -19.03 -11.65
C ASP A 228 30.50 -19.27 -13.14
N TYR A 229 31.27 -20.18 -13.73
CA TYR A 229 31.08 -20.62 -15.11
C TYR A 229 30.04 -21.74 -15.18
N THR A 230 29.06 -21.58 -16.05
CA THR A 230 28.00 -22.55 -16.32
C THR A 230 27.98 -22.99 -17.77
N LYS A 231 27.71 -24.26 -18.02
CA LYS A 231 27.56 -24.80 -19.38
C LYS A 231 26.10 -25.00 -19.77
N GLU A 232 25.14 -24.95 -18.85
CA GLU A 232 23.75 -25.30 -19.14
C GLU A 232 22.82 -24.09 -19.12
N LYS A 233 21.76 -24.16 -19.93
CA LYS A 233 20.72 -23.11 -20.01
C LYS A 233 20.08 -22.86 -18.65
N ASN A 234 19.86 -23.91 -17.86
CA ASN A 234 19.26 -23.78 -16.54
C ASN A 234 20.31 -23.60 -15.44
N SER A 235 21.58 -23.93 -15.70
CA SER A 235 22.67 -23.90 -14.70
C SER A 235 22.50 -24.88 -13.53
N ILE A 236 22.02 -26.09 -13.83
CA ILE A 236 21.93 -27.19 -12.87
C ILE A 236 23.33 -27.53 -12.31
N ASP A 237 24.37 -27.42 -13.14
CA ASP A 237 25.76 -27.62 -12.74
C ASP A 237 26.22 -26.66 -11.62
N ILE A 238 25.77 -25.41 -11.66
CA ILE A 238 26.02 -24.43 -10.59
C ILE A 238 25.26 -24.79 -9.33
N PHE A 239 24.01 -25.20 -9.48
CA PHE A 239 23.17 -25.53 -8.34
C PHE A 239 23.67 -26.75 -7.55
N ASN A 240 24.24 -27.74 -8.26
CA ASN A 240 24.99 -28.84 -7.65
C ASN A 240 26.19 -28.34 -6.82
N LYS A 241 26.92 -27.33 -7.31
CA LYS A 241 28.06 -26.74 -6.58
C LYS A 241 27.60 -26.00 -5.32
N VAL A 242 26.40 -25.39 -5.32
CA VAL A 242 25.78 -24.79 -4.12
C VAL A 242 25.55 -25.85 -3.04
N HIS A 243 24.96 -26.98 -3.39
CA HIS A 243 24.71 -28.11 -2.47
C HIS A 243 25.99 -28.73 -1.91
N ASN A 244 27.01 -28.86 -2.76
CA ASN A 244 28.31 -29.40 -2.38
C ASN A 244 29.18 -28.41 -1.59
N LYS A 245 28.58 -27.38 -0.99
CA LYS A 245 29.24 -26.46 -0.06
C LYS A 245 30.40 -25.66 -0.66
N LYS A 246 30.52 -25.64 -2.00
CA LYS A 246 31.59 -24.92 -2.71
C LYS A 246 31.52 -23.41 -2.47
N PHE A 247 30.31 -22.89 -2.24
CA PHE A 247 30.05 -21.46 -2.02
C PHE A 247 29.76 -21.08 -0.56
N ILE A 248 30.14 -21.91 0.43
CA ILE A 248 29.93 -21.60 1.86
C ILE A 248 30.50 -20.23 2.23
N ARG A 249 31.69 -19.87 1.71
CA ARG A 249 32.31 -18.59 2.05
C ARG A 249 31.47 -17.42 1.58
N GLN A 250 30.91 -17.48 0.38
CA GLN A 250 29.99 -16.47 -0.17
C GLN A 250 28.68 -16.45 0.63
N GLU A 251 28.11 -17.61 0.96
CA GLU A 251 26.93 -17.69 1.86
C GLU A 251 27.20 -16.96 3.18
N MET A 252 28.34 -17.22 3.82
CA MET A 252 28.71 -16.60 5.11
C MET A 252 29.06 -15.12 5.03
N THR A 253 29.65 -14.65 3.92
CA THR A 253 30.17 -13.28 3.81
C THR A 253 29.19 -12.31 3.14
N GLN A 254 28.35 -12.82 2.25
CA GLN A 254 27.42 -12.01 1.44
C GLN A 254 25.94 -12.29 1.73
N GLY A 255 25.63 -13.39 2.45
CA GLY A 255 24.27 -13.70 2.89
C GLY A 255 23.68 -12.57 3.71
N LYS A 256 22.66 -11.92 3.17
CA LYS A 256 21.92 -10.86 3.86
C LYS A 256 20.44 -11.19 3.85
N PRO A 257 19.71 -10.88 4.93
CA PRO A 257 18.27 -11.00 4.91
C PRO A 257 17.70 -10.02 3.86
N VAL A 258 16.74 -10.49 3.06
CA VAL A 258 16.05 -9.66 2.05
C VAL A 258 15.35 -8.50 2.74
N TYR A 259 14.68 -8.79 3.85
CA TYR A 259 14.02 -7.79 4.69
C TYR A 259 14.88 -7.52 5.93
N LYS A 260 15.12 -6.26 6.26
CA LYS A 260 15.88 -5.90 7.46
C LYS A 260 15.19 -6.46 8.72
N PRO A 261 15.94 -6.87 9.77
CA PRO A 261 15.36 -7.42 10.99
C PRO A 261 14.24 -6.55 11.58
N GLU A 262 14.42 -5.23 11.58
CA GLU A 262 13.39 -4.29 12.09
C GLU A 262 12.07 -4.37 11.30
N ILE A 263 12.15 -4.67 10.00
CA ILE A 263 10.99 -4.80 9.11
C ILE A 263 10.34 -6.18 9.26
N GLN A 264 11.13 -7.25 9.48
CA GLN A 264 10.63 -8.62 9.54
C GLN A 264 9.49 -8.81 10.56
N HIS A 265 9.59 -8.16 11.71
CA HIS A 265 8.59 -8.26 12.79
C HIS A 265 7.26 -7.55 12.50
N ILE A 266 7.27 -6.58 11.57
CA ILE A 266 6.08 -5.79 11.20
C ILE A 266 5.50 -6.22 9.85
N LEU A 267 6.11 -7.19 9.17
CA LEU A 267 5.54 -7.77 7.96
C LEU A 267 4.18 -8.42 8.26
N PRO A 268 3.17 -8.26 7.37
CA PRO A 268 1.91 -8.96 7.50
C PRO A 268 2.09 -10.48 7.62
N LYS A 269 1.30 -11.13 8.46
CA LYS A 269 1.34 -12.59 8.59
C LYS A 269 0.75 -13.22 7.34
N PHE A 270 1.25 -14.39 6.94
CA PHE A 270 0.76 -15.10 5.74
C PHE A 270 -0.74 -15.38 5.72
N LYS A 271 -1.34 -15.63 6.89
CA LYS A 271 -2.79 -15.81 7.03
C LYS A 271 -3.61 -14.57 6.65
N ASP A 272 -2.99 -13.39 6.73
CA ASP A 272 -3.59 -12.08 6.45
C ASP A 272 -3.25 -11.60 5.02
N ARG A 273 -2.72 -12.47 4.14
CA ARG A 273 -2.29 -12.13 2.76
C ARG A 273 -3.41 -11.54 1.89
N ASN A 274 -4.66 -11.91 2.15
CA ASN A 274 -5.84 -11.41 1.45
C ASN A 274 -6.58 -10.36 2.30
N LYS A 275 -5.96 -9.83 3.37
CA LYS A 275 -6.54 -8.74 4.16
C LYS A 275 -6.59 -7.49 3.30
N GLU A 276 -7.75 -6.86 3.24
CA GLU A 276 -7.90 -5.52 2.69
C GLU A 276 -7.44 -4.48 3.72
N TYR A 277 -6.73 -3.47 3.24
CA TYR A 277 -6.26 -2.33 4.01
C TYR A 277 -7.03 -1.09 3.55
N CYS A 278 -7.60 -0.36 4.49
CA CYS A 278 -8.26 0.91 4.24
C CYS A 278 -7.18 2.01 4.22
N TYR A 279 -6.81 2.47 3.03
CA TYR A 279 -5.91 3.61 2.86
C TYR A 279 -6.74 4.88 2.76
N VAL A 280 -6.36 5.87 3.56
CA VAL A 280 -6.97 7.19 3.57
C VAL A 280 -5.92 8.24 3.25
N LEU A 281 -6.29 9.18 2.39
CA LEU A 281 -5.47 10.34 2.07
C LEU A 281 -5.89 11.47 3.00
N VAL A 282 -4.96 11.97 3.82
CA VAL A 282 -5.23 12.95 4.88
C VAL A 282 -4.54 14.26 4.54
N GLU A 283 -5.33 15.33 4.44
CA GLU A 283 -4.88 16.72 4.30
C GLU A 283 -4.81 17.37 5.68
N TYR A 284 -3.65 17.93 6.06
CA TYR A 284 -3.50 18.52 7.39
C TYR A 284 -4.20 19.88 7.46
N LEU A 285 -4.94 20.11 8.55
CA LEU A 285 -5.66 21.37 8.77
C LEU A 285 -4.71 22.53 9.02
N ASP A 286 -3.56 22.27 9.66
CA ASP A 286 -2.53 23.27 9.95
C ASP A 286 -1.56 23.55 8.77
N ASN A 287 -1.55 22.67 7.76
CA ASN A 287 -0.68 22.79 6.58
C ASN A 287 -1.22 21.97 5.39
N PRO A 288 -2.11 22.56 4.55
CA PRO A 288 -2.80 21.83 3.49
C PRO A 288 -1.93 21.55 2.24
N GLU A 289 -0.65 21.92 2.19
CA GLU A 289 0.10 21.89 0.92
C GLU A 289 0.36 20.48 0.36
N LYS A 290 0.39 19.42 1.19
CA LYS A 290 0.51 18.03 0.69
C LYS A 290 -0.22 17.01 1.58
N PRO A 291 -1.29 16.37 1.08
CA PRO A 291 -1.90 15.27 1.79
C PRO A 291 -1.02 14.02 1.76
N LEU A 292 -1.11 13.19 2.80
CA LEU A 292 -0.34 11.96 2.95
C LEU A 292 -1.23 10.75 3.21
N TYR A 293 -0.78 9.58 2.76
CA TYR A 293 -1.49 8.33 2.97
C TYR A 293 -1.29 7.78 4.38
N TYR A 294 -2.40 7.35 4.97
CA TYR A 294 -2.48 6.65 6.24
C TYR A 294 -3.31 5.37 6.09
N ILE A 295 -3.12 4.41 6.98
CA ILE A 295 -3.96 3.21 7.09
C ILE A 295 -4.97 3.43 8.22
N SER A 296 -6.26 3.29 7.92
CA SER A 296 -7.32 3.20 8.92
C SER A 296 -7.60 1.73 9.25
N GLU A 297 -7.78 1.40 10.52
CA GLU A 297 -8.38 0.12 10.93
C GLU A 297 -9.91 0.23 11.02
N ASP A 298 -10.46 1.45 10.99
CA ASP A 298 -11.88 1.73 10.85
C ASP A 298 -12.26 1.73 9.35
N PHE A 299 -13.08 0.76 8.96
CA PHE A 299 -13.58 0.60 7.58
C PHE A 299 -14.84 1.43 7.29
N GLU A 300 -15.44 2.06 8.29
CA GLU A 300 -16.59 2.96 8.15
C GLU A 300 -16.18 4.42 7.94
N ILE A 301 -14.88 4.70 7.96
CA ILE A 301 -14.29 6.02 7.74
C ILE A 301 -14.64 6.58 6.36
N LYS A 302 -14.95 7.88 6.29
CA LYS A 302 -15.46 8.54 5.08
C LYS A 302 -14.64 9.77 4.71
N VAL A 303 -14.73 10.15 3.44
CA VAL A 303 -14.24 11.45 2.97
C VAL A 303 -14.95 12.56 3.73
N GLY A 304 -14.19 13.53 4.22
CA GLY A 304 -14.65 14.61 5.07
C GLY A 304 -14.48 14.39 6.57
N ASP A 305 -14.30 13.14 7.02
CA ASP A 305 -14.05 12.85 8.44
C ASP A 305 -12.76 13.54 8.93
N ILE A 306 -12.81 14.05 10.17
CA ILE A 306 -11.64 14.61 10.86
C ILE A 306 -10.95 13.47 11.62
N VAL A 307 -9.63 13.40 11.47
CA VAL A 307 -8.81 12.36 12.07
C VAL A 307 -7.59 12.93 12.77
N LEU A 308 -7.16 12.25 13.83
CA LEU A 308 -5.88 12.45 14.48
C LEU A 308 -4.84 11.52 13.87
N VAL A 309 -3.70 12.07 13.46
CA VAL A 309 -2.62 11.35 12.80
C VAL A 309 -1.24 11.78 13.29
N GLY A 310 -0.27 10.87 13.27
CA GLY A 310 1.12 11.20 13.59
C GLY A 310 1.87 11.77 12.37
N PHE A 311 2.50 12.94 12.51
CA PHE A 311 3.43 13.50 11.54
C PHE A 311 4.66 14.16 12.17
N ALA A 312 5.85 13.81 11.68
CA ALA A 312 7.13 14.34 12.13
C ALA A 312 7.38 14.25 13.66
N GLY A 313 6.81 13.23 14.32
CA GLY A 313 6.95 13.03 15.77
C GLY A 313 5.89 13.75 16.61
N TYR A 314 4.93 14.43 15.98
CA TYR A 314 3.83 15.14 16.63
C TYR A 314 2.49 14.62 16.13
N GLU A 315 1.45 14.76 16.95
CA GLU A 315 0.08 14.49 16.56
C GLU A 315 -0.52 15.71 15.86
N ARG A 316 -1.29 15.48 14.80
CA ARG A 316 -1.91 16.52 13.98
C ARG A 316 -3.31 16.11 13.60
N LEU A 317 -4.17 17.11 13.42
CA LEU A 317 -5.47 16.92 12.83
C LEU A 317 -5.38 17.02 11.31
N GLY A 318 -6.13 16.15 10.65
CA GLY A 318 -6.31 16.21 9.22
C GLY A 318 -7.72 15.84 8.82
N ARG A 319 -8.09 16.28 7.62
CA ARG A 319 -9.34 15.92 6.97
C ARG A 319 -9.06 14.83 5.95
N ILE A 320 -9.92 13.82 5.91
CA ILE A 320 -9.83 12.78 4.89
C ILE A 320 -10.34 13.32 3.56
N VAL A 321 -9.51 13.22 2.52
CA VAL A 321 -9.84 13.65 1.16
C VAL A 321 -10.03 12.48 0.18
N SER A 322 -9.53 11.29 0.50
CA SER A 322 -9.80 10.05 -0.24
C SER A 322 -9.82 8.84 0.70
N VAL A 323 -10.66 7.85 0.39
CA VAL A 323 -10.73 6.55 1.07
C VAL A 323 -10.74 5.46 0.00
N GLU A 324 -9.72 4.60 0.01
CA GLU A 324 -9.57 3.52 -0.95
C GLU A 324 -9.20 2.22 -0.21
N LYS A 325 -9.73 1.09 -0.68
CA LYS A 325 -9.43 -0.24 -0.13
C LYS A 325 -8.52 -0.96 -1.10
N TYR A 326 -7.41 -1.46 -0.57
CA TYR A 326 -6.43 -2.21 -1.35
C TYR A 326 -6.13 -3.52 -0.65
N ASP A 327 -5.91 -4.58 -1.40
CA ASP A 327 -5.18 -5.72 -0.88
C ASP A 327 -3.69 -5.39 -0.77
N ILE A 328 -2.89 -6.30 -0.21
CA ILE A 328 -1.43 -6.10 -0.06
C ILE A 328 -0.69 -5.92 -1.40
N LEU A 329 -1.30 -6.30 -2.53
CA LEU A 329 -0.70 -6.28 -3.86
C LEU A 329 -0.78 -4.89 -4.47
N ASP A 330 -1.89 -4.18 -4.21
CA ASP A 330 -2.25 -2.94 -4.88
C ASP A 330 -2.10 -1.70 -3.99
N VAL A 331 -1.51 -1.85 -2.78
CA VAL A 331 -1.33 -0.72 -1.86
C VAL A 331 -0.49 0.40 -2.49
N PRO A 332 -0.89 1.68 -2.33
CA PRO A 332 -0.16 2.82 -2.92
C PRO A 332 1.21 3.03 -2.27
N TYR A 333 1.35 2.63 -1.00
CA TYR A 333 2.60 2.66 -0.24
C TYR A 333 2.74 1.38 0.59
N PRO A 334 3.98 0.89 0.85
CA PRO A 334 4.16 -0.33 1.64
C PRO A 334 3.57 -0.16 3.05
N ILE A 335 2.77 -1.14 3.51
CA ILE A 335 2.12 -1.14 4.83
C ILE A 335 3.11 -0.87 5.97
N THR A 336 4.34 -1.37 5.85
CA THR A 336 5.42 -1.20 6.84
C THR A 336 5.98 0.22 6.92
N LYS A 337 5.72 1.05 5.90
CA LYS A 337 6.15 2.46 5.82
C LYS A 337 4.98 3.43 5.97
N THR A 338 3.75 2.98 5.74
CA THR A 338 2.55 3.80 5.90
C THR A 338 2.17 3.90 7.37
N ARG A 339 1.93 5.12 7.85
CA ARG A 339 1.47 5.37 9.22
C ARG A 339 0.00 5.00 9.38
N LYS A 340 -0.46 4.77 10.60
CA LYS A 340 -1.88 4.52 10.89
C LYS A 340 -2.58 5.80 11.33
N VAL A 341 -3.89 5.87 11.06
CA VAL A 341 -4.79 6.81 11.74
C VAL A 341 -4.80 6.46 13.23
N ILE A 342 -4.65 7.46 14.09
CA ILE A 342 -4.65 7.28 15.55
C ILE A 342 -6.10 7.16 16.02
N SER A 343 -6.94 8.13 15.64
CA SER A 343 -8.37 8.12 15.93
C SER A 343 -9.15 8.91 14.89
N LYS A 344 -10.40 8.50 14.66
CA LYS A 344 -11.43 9.38 14.12
C LYS A 344 -11.91 10.32 15.23
N ILE A 345 -12.14 11.59 14.89
CA ILE A 345 -12.61 12.61 15.82
C ILE A 345 -14.05 12.92 15.47
N GLU A 346 -14.97 12.44 16.31
CA GLU A 346 -16.41 12.72 16.17
C GLU A 346 -16.81 13.97 16.99
N ASP A 347 -16.11 14.20 18.09
CA ASP A 347 -16.27 15.33 18.98
C ASP A 347 -14.89 15.93 19.28
N PHE A 348 -14.72 17.23 19.05
CA PHE A 348 -13.48 17.95 19.33
C PHE A 348 -13.09 17.94 20.82
N ALA A 349 -14.04 17.67 21.73
CA ALA A 349 -13.74 17.44 23.14
C ALA A 349 -12.75 16.29 23.36
N GLN A 350 -12.73 15.28 22.46
CA GLN A 350 -11.80 14.15 22.50
C GLN A 350 -10.33 14.61 22.37
N LEU A 351 -10.07 15.75 21.74
CA LEU A 351 -8.71 16.25 21.53
C LEU A 351 -8.01 16.66 22.84
N LYS A 352 -8.78 16.95 23.89
CA LYS A 352 -8.23 17.21 25.24
C LYS A 352 -7.42 16.03 25.76
N GLU A 353 -7.79 14.79 25.41
CA GLU A 353 -7.07 13.58 25.83
C GLU A 353 -5.68 13.46 25.17
N TYR A 354 -5.53 14.05 23.98
CA TYR A 354 -4.32 13.98 23.16
C TYR A 354 -3.45 15.23 23.28
N GLY A 355 -3.91 16.27 23.99
CA GLY A 355 -3.17 17.53 24.13
C GLY A 355 -3.03 18.31 22.82
N VAL A 356 -3.90 18.05 21.83
CA VAL A 356 -3.89 18.72 20.53
C VAL A 356 -4.87 19.90 20.56
N PRO A 357 -4.44 21.13 20.19
CA PRO A 357 -5.33 22.28 20.17
C PRO A 357 -6.37 22.16 19.04
N ILE A 358 -7.60 22.59 19.30
CA ILE A 358 -8.67 22.68 18.30
C ILE A 358 -8.30 23.80 17.30
N PRO A 359 -8.30 23.54 15.97
CA PRO A 359 -7.99 24.56 14.98
C PRO A 359 -9.02 25.70 14.97
N GLU A 360 -8.56 26.93 14.73
CA GLU A 360 -9.39 28.15 14.84
C GLU A 360 -10.66 28.11 13.99
N GLU A 361 -10.61 27.43 12.83
CA GLU A 361 -11.73 27.29 11.89
C GLU A 361 -12.89 26.42 12.39
N PHE A 362 -12.68 25.59 13.44
CA PHE A 362 -13.72 24.77 14.07
C PHE A 362 -14.20 25.35 15.41
N LEU A 363 -13.57 26.43 15.88
CA LEU A 363 -13.97 27.13 17.11
C LEU A 363 -15.24 27.98 16.93
N GLU A 364 -15.68 28.25 15.68
CA GLU A 364 -16.91 29.01 15.42
C GLU A 364 -18.19 28.19 15.69
N ASP A 365 -18.14 26.86 15.56
CA ASP A 365 -19.29 25.96 15.80
C ASP A 365 -19.37 25.44 17.25
N ILE A 366 -18.31 25.65 18.04
CA ILE A 366 -18.26 25.38 19.47
C ILE A 366 -18.42 26.73 20.18
N GLU A 367 -19.59 27.36 20.03
CA GLU A 367 -20.02 28.31 21.06
C GLU A 367 -20.23 27.47 22.32
N ASP A 368 -19.19 27.40 23.14
CA ASP A 368 -19.18 26.73 24.44
C ASP A 368 -20.48 27.07 25.16
N ASP A 369 -21.25 26.01 25.44
CA ASP A 369 -22.20 25.97 26.53
C ASP A 369 -21.52 26.60 27.74
N ASP A 370 -21.81 27.87 28.01
CA ASP A 370 -21.46 28.50 29.27
C ASP A 370 -22.03 27.58 30.37
N ILE A 371 -21.16 26.80 31.02
CA ILE A 371 -21.48 26.11 32.27
C ILE A 371 -21.53 27.23 33.32
N GLU A 372 -22.59 28.03 33.26
CA GLU A 372 -23.00 28.84 34.39
C GLU A 372 -23.45 27.84 35.47
N GLU A 373 -22.70 27.72 36.56
CA GLU A 373 -23.14 27.05 37.78
C GLU A 373 -24.42 27.74 38.27
N PHE A 374 -25.57 27.23 37.83
CA PHE A 374 -26.83 27.45 38.49
C PHE A 374 -27.03 26.37 39.55
N GLU A 375 -27.73 26.72 40.63
CA GLU A 375 -28.03 25.83 41.77
C GLU A 375 -28.56 24.47 41.27
N GLU A 376 -28.14 23.36 41.90
CA GLU A 376 -28.33 21.95 41.48
C GLU A 376 -29.78 21.52 41.14
N ASP A 377 -30.78 22.36 41.42
CA ASP A 377 -32.22 22.09 41.27
C ASP A 377 -32.91 22.89 40.14
N MET A 378 -32.15 23.58 39.26
CA MET A 378 -32.72 24.39 38.17
C MET A 378 -32.63 23.65 36.82
N GLU A 379 -33.74 23.57 36.08
CA GLU A 379 -33.79 22.98 34.73
C GLU A 379 -33.88 24.07 33.65
N GLU A 380 -33.35 23.80 32.45
CA GLU A 380 -33.53 24.69 31.31
C GLU A 380 -35.02 24.77 30.93
N LEU A 381 -35.51 26.00 30.70
CA LEU A 381 -36.92 26.26 30.47
C LEU A 381 -37.41 25.56 29.19
N SER A 382 -38.14 24.46 29.37
CA SER A 382 -38.65 23.63 28.28
C SER A 382 -40.12 23.26 28.50
N GLU A 383 -40.72 22.55 27.54
CA GLU A 383 -42.09 22.04 27.66
C GLU A 383 -42.28 21.07 28.83
N HIS A 384 -41.20 20.53 29.40
CA HIS A 384 -41.23 19.58 30.52
C HIS A 384 -41.44 20.25 31.89
N ILE A 385 -41.21 21.57 32.00
CA ILE A 385 -41.47 22.33 33.22
C ILE A 385 -42.99 22.48 33.42
N ASN A 386 -43.45 22.46 34.67
CA ASN A 386 -44.85 22.56 35.04
C ASN A 386 -45.48 23.91 34.62
N GLN A 387 -46.15 23.95 33.46
CA GLN A 387 -46.77 25.19 32.95
C GLN A 387 -48.20 25.45 33.48
N THR A 388 -48.60 24.84 34.59
CA THR A 388 -49.96 25.03 35.15
C THR A 388 -50.11 26.38 35.84
N LYS A 389 -51.36 26.86 36.00
CA LYS A 389 -51.65 28.11 36.74
C LYS A 389 -51.40 27.97 38.24
N GLU A 390 -51.33 26.75 38.75
CA GLU A 390 -51.05 26.45 40.15
C GLU A 390 -49.56 26.46 40.47
N ALA A 391 -48.70 26.42 39.45
CA ALA A 391 -47.24 26.36 39.57
C ALA A 391 -46.59 27.74 39.45
N TYR A 392 -45.64 28.02 40.34
CA TYR A 392 -44.92 29.30 40.41
C TYR A 392 -43.43 29.03 40.28
N HIS A 393 -42.72 29.86 39.52
CA HIS A 393 -41.35 29.57 39.14
C HIS A 393 -40.43 30.75 39.43
N VAL A 394 -39.21 30.43 39.84
CA VAL A 394 -38.08 31.36 39.73
C VAL A 394 -37.40 31.11 38.39
N ILE A 395 -37.28 32.14 37.56
CA ILE A 395 -36.57 32.11 36.28
C ILE A 395 -35.25 32.88 36.43
N LYS A 396 -34.15 32.29 35.98
CA LYS A 396 -32.84 32.95 35.96
C LYS A 396 -32.29 33.01 34.54
N VAL A 397 -31.76 34.16 34.17
CA VAL A 397 -31.10 34.40 32.86
C VAL A 397 -30.00 35.44 33.02
N THR A 398 -28.95 35.32 32.23
CA THR A 398 -27.78 36.21 32.28
C THR A 398 -27.63 36.99 30.98
N THR A 399 -27.42 38.30 31.07
CA THR A 399 -27.22 39.24 29.95
C THR A 399 -25.81 39.85 29.97
N LYS A 400 -25.31 40.33 28.82
CA LYS A 400 -24.01 41.01 28.72
C LYS A 400 -24.07 42.44 29.23
N THR A 401 -25.18 43.14 28.98
CA THR A 401 -25.31 44.56 29.27
C THR A 401 -26.47 44.86 30.20
N LYS A 402 -26.30 45.88 31.04
CA LYS A 402 -27.39 46.41 31.86
C LYS A 402 -28.59 46.87 31.03
N GLN A 403 -28.33 47.43 29.85
CA GLN A 403 -29.38 47.90 28.94
C GLN A 403 -30.30 46.75 28.51
N SER A 404 -29.75 45.60 28.10
CA SER A 404 -30.56 44.41 27.76
C SER A 404 -31.37 43.94 28.97
N ALA A 405 -30.78 43.91 30.17
CA ALA A 405 -31.51 43.54 31.39
C ALA A 405 -32.68 44.49 31.71
N ASP A 406 -32.48 45.81 31.55
CA ASP A 406 -33.50 46.83 31.78
C ASP A 406 -34.62 46.75 30.72
N GLU A 407 -34.29 46.52 29.45
CA GLU A 407 -35.25 46.33 28.34
C GLU A 407 -36.12 45.09 28.54
N ILE A 408 -35.49 43.94 28.84
CA ILE A 408 -36.17 42.69 29.16
C ILE A 408 -37.16 42.88 30.33
N THR A 409 -36.67 43.46 31.44
CA THR A 409 -37.47 43.63 32.66
C THR A 409 -38.67 44.53 32.38
N THR A 410 -38.46 45.62 31.63
CA THR A 410 -39.52 46.56 31.26
C THR A 410 -40.60 45.90 30.42
N ASP A 411 -40.23 45.11 29.40
CA ASP A 411 -41.18 44.46 28.51
C ASP A 411 -41.97 43.36 29.22
N LEU A 412 -41.30 42.54 30.05
CA LEU A 412 -41.94 41.48 30.84
C LEU A 412 -42.95 42.04 31.85
N TYR A 413 -42.64 43.16 32.52
CA TYR A 413 -43.61 43.81 33.41
C TYR A 413 -44.80 44.39 32.64
N LYS A 414 -44.55 45.04 31.49
CA LYS A 414 -45.59 45.62 30.64
C LYS A 414 -46.55 44.56 30.08
N LYS A 415 -46.03 43.37 29.75
CA LYS A 415 -46.81 42.23 29.27
C LYS A 415 -47.45 41.40 30.39
N HIS A 416 -47.28 41.80 31.66
CA HIS A 416 -47.74 41.03 32.84
C HIS A 416 -47.26 39.57 32.82
N LEU A 417 -45.98 39.37 32.48
CA LEU A 417 -45.34 38.05 32.39
C LEU A 417 -44.51 37.72 33.64
N ILE A 418 -44.10 38.71 34.43
CA ILE A 418 -43.38 38.52 35.70
C ILE A 418 -44.05 39.32 36.82
N ALA A 419 -44.00 38.82 38.04
CA ALA A 419 -44.49 39.52 39.23
C ALA A 419 -43.36 40.26 39.97
N SER A 420 -42.13 39.76 39.86
CA SER A 420 -40.95 40.41 40.42
C SER A 420 -39.72 40.12 39.57
N SER A 421 -38.73 41.01 39.68
CA SER A 421 -37.39 40.84 39.13
C SER A 421 -36.35 41.34 40.13
N LYS A 422 -35.20 40.68 40.15
CA LYS A 422 -34.00 41.10 40.86
C LYS A 422 -32.83 41.05 39.89
N LEU A 423 -32.13 42.18 39.75
CA LEU A 423 -30.90 42.28 38.98
C LEU A 423 -29.71 42.15 39.92
N THR A 424 -28.79 41.23 39.63
CA THR A 424 -27.54 41.06 40.35
C THR A 424 -26.38 41.20 39.37
N ILE A 425 -25.37 41.98 39.75
CA ILE A 425 -24.12 42.08 38.99
C ILE A 425 -23.23 40.93 39.43
N THR A 426 -22.77 40.13 38.48
CA THR A 426 -21.93 38.96 38.73
C THR A 426 -20.70 39.02 37.85
N GLU A 427 -19.56 38.64 38.40
CA GLU A 427 -18.35 38.43 37.61
C GLU A 427 -18.38 37.01 37.06
N SER A 428 -18.43 36.86 35.74
CA SER A 428 -18.42 35.56 35.07
C SER A 428 -17.02 35.32 34.51
N THR A 429 -16.38 34.27 35.00
CA THR A 429 -15.12 33.78 34.44
C THR A 429 -15.40 32.54 33.60
N TYR A 430 -15.10 32.63 32.32
CA TYR A 430 -15.29 31.55 31.37
C TYR A 430 -14.08 31.49 30.43
N ILE A 431 -13.87 30.33 29.80
CA ILE A 431 -12.78 30.17 28.84
C ILE A 431 -13.31 30.59 27.48
N TRP A 432 -12.68 31.57 26.85
CA TRP A 432 -12.99 31.97 25.49
C TRP A 432 -11.68 31.96 24.69
N ARG A 433 -11.64 31.19 23.60
CA ARG A 433 -10.43 31.03 22.76
C ARG A 433 -9.20 30.63 23.60
N ASN A 434 -9.36 29.64 24.49
CA ASN A 434 -8.34 29.16 25.43
C ASN A 434 -7.72 30.23 26.34
N THR A 435 -8.37 31.38 26.46
CA THR A 435 -7.97 32.45 27.38
C THR A 435 -9.04 32.57 28.46
N PRO A 436 -8.69 32.55 29.75
CA PRO A 436 -9.65 32.88 30.79
C PRO A 436 -10.06 34.33 30.62
N ILE A 437 -11.34 34.55 30.30
CA ILE A 437 -11.94 35.87 30.23
C ILE A 437 -12.82 36.05 31.46
N THR A 438 -12.63 37.18 32.11
CA THR A 438 -13.43 37.59 33.26
C THR A 438 -14.17 38.85 32.85
N GLU A 439 -15.49 38.77 32.81
CA GLU A 439 -16.35 39.89 32.43
C GLU A 439 -17.47 40.09 33.45
N GLU A 440 -17.85 41.35 33.64
CA GLU A 440 -19.05 41.69 34.40
C GLU A 440 -20.28 41.30 33.58
N ARG A 441 -21.21 40.58 34.21
CA ARG A 441 -22.47 40.11 33.66
C ARG A 441 -23.63 40.48 34.57
N TYR A 442 -24.82 40.48 33.99
CA TYR A 442 -26.05 40.94 34.63
C TYR A 442 -27.04 39.78 34.73
N LYS A 443 -27.17 39.22 35.94
CA LYS A 443 -28.06 38.11 36.25
C LYS A 443 -29.43 38.62 36.67
N LEU A 444 -30.45 38.25 35.90
CA LEU A 444 -31.85 38.50 36.21
C LEU A 444 -32.45 37.27 36.89
N GLU A 445 -33.03 37.47 38.06
CA GLU A 445 -33.88 36.48 38.74
C GLU A 445 -35.31 37.01 38.78
N MET A 446 -36.26 36.24 38.28
CA MET A 446 -37.64 36.68 38.08
C MET A 446 -38.62 35.66 38.67
N ILE A 447 -39.76 36.13 39.16
CA ILE A 447 -40.85 35.24 39.59
C ILE A 447 -42.01 35.33 38.61
N SER A 448 -42.46 34.17 38.13
CA SER A 448 -43.62 34.04 37.23
C SER A 448 -44.48 32.83 37.59
N ARG A 449 -45.57 32.64 36.83
CA ARG A 449 -46.53 31.52 36.95
C ARG A 449 -46.42 30.63 35.72
N GLY A 450 -46.71 29.33 35.88
CA GLY A 450 -46.50 28.32 34.85
C GLY A 450 -47.12 28.68 33.50
N ASP A 451 -48.34 29.25 33.49
CA ASP A 451 -49.07 29.65 32.28
C ASP A 451 -48.44 30.81 31.49
N LYS A 452 -47.45 31.50 32.07
CA LYS A 452 -46.74 32.62 31.45
C LYS A 452 -45.37 32.24 30.87
N LEU A 453 -44.85 31.06 31.22
CA LEU A 453 -43.47 30.66 30.93
C LEU A 453 -43.14 30.64 29.45
N SER A 454 -44.05 30.12 28.60
CA SER A 454 -43.83 30.07 27.15
C SER A 454 -43.69 31.46 26.52
N GLN A 455 -44.53 32.42 26.91
CA GLN A 455 -44.46 33.80 26.41
C GLN A 455 -43.25 34.54 26.97
N LEU A 456 -42.92 34.29 28.25
CA LEU A 456 -41.74 34.82 28.89
C LEU A 456 -40.46 34.36 28.19
N LYS A 457 -40.35 33.06 27.85
CA LYS A 457 -39.22 32.50 27.12
C LYS A 457 -38.98 33.23 25.80
N TYR A 458 -40.04 33.44 25.02
CA TYR A 458 -39.95 34.14 23.75
C TYR A 458 -39.39 35.57 23.89
N VAL A 459 -39.87 36.32 24.89
CA VAL A 459 -39.36 37.69 25.16
C VAL A 459 -37.89 37.66 25.60
N LEU A 460 -37.51 36.68 26.41
CA LEU A 460 -36.11 36.51 26.83
C LEU A 460 -35.21 36.15 25.65
N GLU A 461 -35.62 35.27 24.76
CA GLU A 461 -34.83 34.90 23.57
C GLU A 461 -34.72 36.06 22.58
N GLU A 462 -35.77 36.87 22.42
CA GLU A 462 -35.82 37.98 21.48
C GLU A 462 -34.96 39.18 21.91
N LEU A 463 -34.99 39.54 23.20
CA LEU A 463 -34.39 40.78 23.71
C LEU A 463 -33.00 40.59 24.35
N ASN A 464 -32.53 39.36 24.48
CA ASN A 464 -31.24 39.09 25.11
C ASN A 464 -30.09 39.35 24.14
N ASP A 465 -29.09 40.11 24.61
CA ASP A 465 -27.88 40.42 23.86
C ASP A 465 -26.90 39.21 23.74
N ARG A 466 -27.27 38.07 24.32
CA ARG A 466 -26.67 36.75 24.08
C ARG A 466 -27.60 35.91 23.22
N LYS A 467 -27.12 35.53 22.04
CA LYS A 467 -27.84 34.66 21.10
C LYS A 467 -28.19 33.29 21.67
N ASN A 468 -27.32 32.73 22.52
CA ASN A 468 -27.47 31.41 23.13
C ASN A 468 -27.60 31.50 24.66
N SER A 469 -28.36 32.49 25.16
CA SER A 469 -28.58 32.60 26.60
C SER A 469 -29.39 31.42 27.12
N LYS A 470 -28.83 30.65 28.06
CA LYS A 470 -29.59 29.63 28.78
C LYS A 470 -30.56 30.28 29.75
N ILE A 471 -31.82 29.88 29.68
CA ILE A 471 -32.90 30.36 30.54
C ILE A 471 -33.27 29.20 31.45
N PHE A 472 -33.06 29.35 32.76
CA PHE A 472 -33.32 28.30 33.72
C PHE A 472 -34.58 28.61 34.54
N GLY A 473 -35.36 27.59 34.89
CA GLY A 473 -36.53 27.69 35.75
C GLY A 473 -36.56 26.61 36.84
N ALA A 474 -37.03 26.97 38.03
CA ALA A 474 -37.35 26.01 39.09
C ALA A 474 -38.72 26.31 39.72
N GLU A 475 -39.50 25.25 39.97
CA GLU A 475 -40.80 25.35 40.63
C GLU A 475 -40.63 25.63 42.13
N MET A 476 -41.40 26.59 42.64
CA MET A 476 -41.37 27.01 44.03
C MET A 476 -42.38 26.18 44.86
N ASN A 477 -41.88 25.11 45.47
CA ASN A 477 -42.73 24.14 46.19
C ASN A 477 -43.40 24.69 47.47
N ASN A 478 -42.86 25.74 48.10
CA ASN A 478 -43.30 26.22 49.42
C ASN A 478 -43.66 27.72 49.45
N ILE A 479 -44.46 28.21 48.48
CA ILE A 479 -44.94 29.62 48.50
C ILE A 479 -46.10 29.82 49.50
N PRO A 480 -46.03 30.80 50.41
CA PRO A 480 -47.14 31.23 51.25
C PRO A 480 -48.35 31.75 50.46
N ASN A 481 -49.57 31.43 50.91
CA ASN A 481 -50.81 31.81 50.19
C ASN A 481 -50.93 33.32 49.89
N TYR A 482 -50.49 34.19 50.81
CA TYR A 482 -50.53 35.64 50.58
C TYR A 482 -49.64 36.09 49.40
N MET A 483 -48.52 35.41 49.15
CA MET A 483 -47.66 35.69 47.98
C MET A 483 -48.32 35.19 46.70
N LYS A 484 -48.98 34.02 46.74
CA LYS A 484 -49.75 33.51 45.59
C LYS A 484 -50.84 34.48 45.17
N GLU A 485 -51.58 35.03 46.13
CA GLU A 485 -52.62 36.03 45.88
C GLU A 485 -52.05 37.30 45.24
N GLN A 486 -50.92 37.82 45.73
CA GLN A 486 -50.27 39.01 45.16
C GLN A 486 -49.74 38.77 43.73
N ILE A 487 -49.09 37.62 43.49
CA ILE A 487 -48.60 37.24 42.16
C ILE A 487 -49.77 37.14 41.18
N ASN A 488 -50.86 36.46 41.56
CA ASN A 488 -52.03 36.33 40.72
C ASN A 488 -52.71 37.67 40.45
N GLN A 489 -52.82 38.54 41.46
CA GLN A 489 -53.40 39.87 41.30
C GLN A 489 -52.67 40.69 40.22
N TYR A 490 -51.35 40.54 40.11
CA TYR A 490 -50.56 41.22 39.08
C TYR A 490 -50.60 40.54 37.71
N LEU A 491 -50.50 39.20 37.67
CA LEU A 491 -50.39 38.43 36.41
C LEU A 491 -51.73 38.19 35.70
N ASP A 492 -52.85 38.28 36.42
CA ASP A 492 -54.21 38.14 35.88
C ASP A 492 -54.83 39.47 35.44
N VAL A 493 -54.08 40.58 35.51
CA VAL A 493 -54.52 41.86 34.94
C VAL A 493 -54.71 41.64 33.43
N LYS A 494 -55.97 41.61 32.99
CA LYS A 494 -56.29 41.64 31.56
C LYS A 494 -55.70 42.92 30.99
N SER A 495 -54.84 42.78 29.99
CA SER A 495 -54.38 43.85 29.13
C SER A 495 -55.61 44.54 28.52
N ASN A 496 -56.07 45.60 29.17
CA ASN A 496 -57.05 46.52 28.60
C ASN A 496 -56.34 47.31 27.50
N GLY A 497 -56.41 46.80 26.26
CA GLY A 497 -56.19 47.60 25.06
C GLY A 497 -55.29 46.97 24.01
N GLU A 498 -55.88 46.24 23.08
CA GLU A 498 -55.77 46.57 21.65
C GLU A 498 -57.19 46.56 21.07
N LYS A 499 -57.60 47.73 20.58
CA LYS A 499 -58.81 47.96 19.80
C LYS A 499 -58.36 48.42 18.43
#